data_AF-R6TMM0-F1
#
_entry.id   AF-R6TMM0-F1
#
_cell.length_a   1.000
_cell.length_b   1.000
_cell.length_c   1.000
_cell.angle_alpha   90.00
_cell.angle_beta   90.00
_cell.angle_gamma   90.00
#
_symmetry.space_group_name_H-M   'P 1'
#
loop_
_entity.id
_entity.type
_entity.pdbx_description
1 polymer ?
#
loop_
_entity_poly.entity_id
_entity_poly.type
_entity_poly.pdbx_seq_one_letter_code
_entity_poly.pdbx_strand_id
1 'polypeptide(L)' 'MEKPDVVAEMYRDFNGVTISQLEEKLASAETREEKLFCRAMINLKLQLTQEKIVGEILL' A
#
# COMPACT_ATOMS: atom_id res chain seq x y z
N MET A 1 6.82 28.78 -6.67
CA MET A 1 6.26 27.41 -6.78
C MET A 1 6.39 26.77 -5.42
N GLU A 2 5.28 26.36 -4.79
CA GLU A 2 5.37 25.52 -3.60
C GLU A 2 6.10 24.23 -3.95
N LYS A 3 6.99 23.78 -3.05
CA LYS A 3 7.63 22.48 -3.19
C LYS A 3 6.52 21.41 -3.11
N PRO A 4 6.50 20.43 -4.03
CA PRO A 4 5.55 19.33 -3.92
C PRO A 4 5.73 18.64 -2.57
N ASP A 5 4.62 18.41 -1.88
CA ASP A 5 4.62 17.60 -0.66
C ASP A 5 4.80 16.13 -1.07
N VAL A 6 6.06 15.71 -1.07
CA VAL A 6 6.49 14.36 -1.46
C VAL A 6 5.75 13.29 -0.66
N VAL A 7 5.42 13.55 0.61
CA VAL A 7 4.71 12.58 1.45
C VAL A 7 3.27 12.45 0.99
N ALA A 8 2.61 13.57 0.67
CA ALA A 8 1.26 13.55 0.13
C ALA A 8 1.17 12.84 -1.23
N GLU A 9 2.19 12.97 -2.08
CA GLU A 9 2.29 12.25 -3.36
C GLU A 9 2.45 10.74 -3.13
N MET A 10 3.40 10.33 -2.30
CA MET A 10 3.61 8.91 -1.96
C MET A 10 2.37 8.27 -1.37
N TYR A 11 1.66 8.99 -0.48
CA TYR A 11 0.42 8.50 0.11
C TYR A 11 -0.69 8.36 -0.94
N ARG A 12 -0.82 9.32 -1.86
CA ARG A 12 -1.81 9.28 -2.94
C ARG A 12 -1.56 8.09 -3.86
N ASP A 13 -0.31 7.87 -4.26
CA ASP A 13 0.09 6.76 -5.12
C ASP A 13 -0.16 5.42 -4.42
N PHE A 14 0.22 5.31 -3.14
CA PHE A 14 -0.07 4.14 -2.33
C PHE A 14 -1.59 3.88 -2.26
N ASN A 15 -2.39 4.90 -1.96
CA ASN A 15 -3.84 4.76 -1.79
C ASN A 15 -4.55 4.42 -3.11
N GLY A 16 -4.04 4.90 -4.24
CA GLY A 16 -4.59 4.64 -5.58
C GLY A 16 -4.45 3.19 -6.06
N VAL A 17 -3.61 2.38 -5.41
CA VAL A 17 -3.42 0.97 -5.76
C VAL A 17 -4.26 0.08 -4.84
N THR A 18 -4.95 -0.93 -5.39
CA THR A 18 -5.74 -1.88 -4.59
C THR A 18 -4.93 -3.12 -4.21
N ILE A 19 -5.39 -3.87 -3.20
CA ILE A 19 -4.76 -5.15 -2.82
C ILE A 19 -4.80 -6.14 -3.99
N SER A 20 -5.93 -6.26 -4.71
CA SER A 20 -6.05 -7.16 -5.86
C SER A 20 -5.07 -6.82 -6.98
N GLN A 21 -4.84 -5.53 -7.26
CA GLN A 21 -3.83 -5.11 -8.23
C GLN A 21 -2.42 -5.52 -7.78
N LEU A 22 -2.10 -5.40 -6.49
CA LEU A 22 -0.81 -5.85 -5.95
C LEU A 22 -0.66 -7.37 -5.99
N GLU A 23 -1.74 -8.14 -5.80
CA GLU A 23 -1.74 -9.60 -5.92
C GLU A 23 -1.49 -10.05 -7.37
N GLU A 24 -2.13 -9.41 -8.35
CA GLU A 24 -1.86 -9.64 -9.77
C GLU A 24 -0.41 -9.32 -10.14
N LYS A 25 0.13 -8.21 -9.62
CA LYS A 25 1.55 -7.84 -9.82
C LYS A 25 2.50 -8.80 -9.11
N LEU A 26 2.16 -9.28 -7.92
CA LEU A 26 2.95 -10.29 -7.22
C LEU A 26 3.00 -11.61 -7.99
N ALA A 27 1.89 -12.03 -8.60
CA ALA A 27 1.81 -13.26 -9.39
C ALA A 27 2.63 -13.15 -10.69
N SER A 28 2.71 -11.96 -11.28
CA SER A 28 3.44 -11.69 -12.53
C SER A 28 4.87 -11.16 -12.33
N ALA A 29 5.32 -10.95 -11.09
CA ALA A 29 6.67 -10.46 -10.79
C ALA A 29 7.76 -11.45 -11.20
N GLU A 30 8.76 -10.97 -11.92
CA GLU A 30 9.86 -11.77 -12.47
C GLU A 30 11.02 -11.85 -11.48
N THR A 31 11.24 -10.78 -10.72
CA THR A 31 12.36 -10.67 -9.78
C THR A 31 11.96 -10.91 -8.33
N ARG A 32 12.95 -11.26 -7.50
CA ARG A 32 12.76 -11.37 -6.05
C ARG A 32 12.38 -10.02 -5.42
N GLU A 33 12.97 -8.94 -5.90
CA GLU A 33 12.75 -7.59 -5.37
C GLU A 33 11.32 -7.11 -5.62
N GLU A 34 10.80 -7.31 -6.83
CA GLU A 34 9.39 -7.02 -7.16
C GLU A 34 8.43 -7.82 -6.27
N LYS A 35 8.70 -9.11 -6.05
CA LYS A 35 7.89 -9.96 -5.16
C LYS A 35 7.91 -9.46 -3.72
N LEU A 36 9.08 -9.06 -3.22
CA LEU A 36 9.23 -8.51 -1.87
C LEU A 36 8.46 -7.19 -1.75
N PHE A 37 8.58 -6.32 -2.74
CA PHE A 37 7.88 -5.05 -2.77
C PHE A 37 6.36 -5.24 -2.76
N CYS A 38 5.81 -6.07 -3.65
CA CYS A 38 4.36 -6.33 -3.68
C CYS A 38 3.85 -6.89 -2.36
N ARG A 39 4.58 -7.84 -1.74
CA ARG A 39 4.23 -8.38 -0.42
C ARG A 39 4.23 -7.31 0.67
N ALA A 40 5.26 -6.45 0.70
CA ALA A 40 5.34 -5.37 1.68
C ALA A 40 4.16 -4.40 1.55
N MET A 41 3.79 -4.05 0.31
CA MET A 41 2.68 -3.14 0.03
C MET A 41 1.31 -3.75 0.42
N ILE A 42 1.09 -5.03 0.14
CA ILE A 42 -0.12 -5.75 0.57
C ILE A 42 -0.22 -5.75 2.09
N ASN A 43 0.87 -6.15 2.77
CA ASN A 43 0.90 -6.19 4.24
C ASN A 43 0.61 -4.83 4.85
N LEU A 44 1.20 -3.76 4.31
CA LEU A 44 0.97 -2.40 4.79
C LEU A 44 -0.50 -1.97 4.63
N LYS A 45 -1.14 -2.30 3.50
CA LYS A 45 -2.57 -2.01 3.29
C LYS A 45 -3.47 -2.77 4.26
N LEU A 46 -3.19 -4.05 4.48
CA LEU A 46 -3.93 -4.87 5.42
C LEU A 46 -3.79 -4.32 6.84
N GLN A 47 -2.57 -3.94 7.24
CA GLN A 47 -2.32 -3.34 8.55
C GLN A 47 -3.10 -2.03 8.75
N LEU A 48 -3.05 -1.10 7.79
CA LEU A 48 -3.80 0.16 7.89
C LEU A 48 -5.32 -0.05 7.94
N THR A 49 -5.83 -1.05 7.21
CA THR A 49 -7.25 -1.42 7.26
C THR A 49 -7.63 -1.97 8.64
N GLN A 50 -6.78 -2.82 9.22
CA GLN A 50 -6.98 -3.36 10.56
C GLN A 50 -6.91 -2.27 11.64
N GLU A 51 -5.93 -1.37 11.57
CA GLU A 51 -5.79 -0.25 12.51
C GLU A 51 -7.01 0.67 12.47
N LYS A 52 -7.55 0.94 11.27
CA LYS A 52 -8.80 1.70 11.12
C LYS A 52 -9.98 1.00 11.78
N ILE A 53 -10.15 -0.30 11.54
CA ILE A 53 -11.24 -1.09 12.15
C ILE A 53 -11.12 -1.12 13.68
N VAL A 54 -9.92 -1.33 14.21
CA VAL A 54 -9.67 -1.33 15.67
C VAL A 54 -9.95 0.05 16.27
N GLY A 55 -9.53 1.13 15.60
CA GLY A 55 -9.83 2.50 16.02
C GLY A 55 -11.32 2.83 15.99
N GLU A 56 -12.08 2.30 15.01
CA GLU A 56 -13.54 2.51 14.89
C GLU A 56 -14.35 1.63 15.85
N ILE A 57 -13.82 0.50 16.32
CA ILE A 57 -14.50 -0.41 17.26
C ILE A 57 -14.25 -0.01 18.72
N LEU A 58 -13.10 0.61 19.02
CA LEU A 58 -12.68 0.96 20.39
C LEU A 58 -12.96 2.41 20.80
N LEU A 59 -13.36 3.28 19.86
CA LEU A 59 -13.79 4.67 20.11
C LEU A 59 -15.30 4.82 19.87
#